data_AF-A0AAU4Y8K8-F1
#
_entry.id   AF-A0AAU4Y8K8-F1
#
_cell.length_a   1.000
_cell.length_b   1.000
_cell.length_c   1.000
_cell.angle_alpha   90.00
_cell.angle_beta   90.00
_cell.angle_gamma   90.00
#
_symmetry.space_group_name_H-M   'P 1'
#
loop_
_entity.id
_entity.type
_entity.pdbx_description
1 polymer ?
#
loop_
_entity_poly.entity_id
_entity_poly.type
_entity_poly.pdbx_seq_one_letter_code
_entity_poly.pdbx_strand_id
1 'polypeptide(L)'
;MLADLSPVIAATTQWLTGAYPASGGALAGALCEAQARQAVTVAAWLRYPTATDAALLGLAGPGGSARLDRISGADADAERDPDDAAWRSWVDEVVASWAACLLADPALAAGALGGLAGSEHTGGTPPDFRRLTAPDHHDQQAAALLRHPDLLAPVAALHRDPLLDRLGRGQALIA
;
A
#
# COMPACT_ATOMS: atom_id res chain seq x y z
N MET A 1 -2.73 -6.26 23.91
CA MET A 1 -3.22 -6.20 22.52
C MET A 1 -2.06 -5.65 21.71
N LEU A 2 -1.37 -6.48 20.93
CA LEU A 2 -0.39 -5.96 19.96
C LEU A 2 -1.21 -5.16 18.95
N ALA A 3 -0.92 -3.87 18.82
CA ALA A 3 -1.61 -3.05 17.84
C ALA A 3 -1.29 -3.60 16.45
N ASP A 4 -2.34 -3.97 15.72
CA ASP A 4 -2.24 -4.71 14.48
C ASP A 4 -2.51 -3.77 13.29
N LEU A 5 -1.59 -3.77 12.32
CA LEU A 5 -1.74 -3.03 11.07
C LEU A 5 -2.68 -3.76 10.08
N SER A 6 -3.13 -4.97 10.39
CA SER A 6 -4.01 -5.77 9.51
C SER A 6 -5.26 -5.02 9.02
N PRO A 7 -6.00 -4.24 9.82
CA PRO A 7 -7.18 -3.52 9.33
C PRO A 7 -6.83 -2.47 8.26
N VAL A 8 -5.77 -1.68 8.48
CA VAL A 8 -5.32 -0.67 7.49
C VAL A 8 -4.74 -1.34 6.25
N ILE A 9 -4.01 -2.44 6.40
CA ILE A 9 -3.48 -3.20 5.26
C ILE A 9 -4.62 -3.78 4.43
N ALA A 10 -5.62 -4.40 5.06
CA ALA A 10 -6.76 -4.98 4.38
C ALA A 10 -7.60 -3.91 3.67
N ALA A 11 -7.98 -2.84 4.38
CA ALA A 11 -8.78 -1.75 3.83
C ALA A 11 -8.08 -1.05 2.65
N THR A 12 -6.79 -0.74 2.80
CA THR A 12 -6.02 -0.05 1.75
C THR A 12 -5.75 -0.95 0.54
N THR A 13 -5.54 -2.26 0.77
CA THR A 13 -5.43 -3.24 -0.32
C THR A 13 -6.75 -3.31 -1.10
N GLN A 14 -7.88 -3.39 -0.40
CA GLN A 14 -9.21 -3.42 -0.98
C GLN A 14 -9.51 -2.13 -1.77
N TRP A 15 -9.09 -0.97 -1.24
CA TRP A 15 -9.21 0.29 -1.95
C TRP A 15 -8.44 0.26 -3.29
N LEU A 16 -7.17 -0.15 -3.27
CA LEU A 16 -6.33 -0.21 -4.47
C LEU A 16 -6.87 -1.18 -5.52
N THR A 17 -7.29 -2.39 -5.13
CA THR A 17 -7.81 -3.38 -6.08
C THR A 17 -9.20 -3.04 -6.59
N GLY A 18 -9.98 -2.25 -5.83
CA GLY A 18 -11.25 -1.68 -6.30
C GLY A 18 -11.04 -0.56 -7.31
N ALA A 19 -10.10 0.36 -7.04
CA ALA A 19 -9.77 1.49 -7.91
C ALA A 19 -9.02 1.06 -9.18
N TYR A 20 -8.18 0.03 -9.10
CA TYR A 20 -7.35 -0.47 -10.19
C TYR A 20 -7.50 -1.99 -10.32
N PRO A 21 -8.64 -2.46 -10.87
CA PRO A 21 -8.98 -3.87 -10.90
C PRO A 21 -8.06 -4.69 -11.80
N ALA A 22 -8.00 -5.99 -11.53
CA ALA A 22 -7.24 -6.93 -12.33
C ALA A 22 -7.77 -7.03 -13.76
N SER A 23 -6.88 -7.26 -14.72
CA SER A 23 -7.25 -7.55 -16.11
C SER A 23 -7.40 -9.06 -16.31
N GLY A 24 -8.53 -9.64 -15.90
CA GLY A 24 -8.80 -11.07 -16.10
C GLY A 24 -9.79 -11.69 -15.12
N GLY A 25 -9.76 -13.03 -15.02
CA GLY A 25 -10.62 -13.82 -14.13
C GLY A 25 -10.10 -13.92 -12.69
N ALA A 26 -10.68 -14.82 -11.89
CA ALA A 26 -10.41 -14.94 -10.46
C ALA A 26 -8.91 -15.09 -10.09
N LEU A 27 -8.13 -15.82 -10.89
CA LEU A 27 -6.68 -15.94 -10.68
C LEU A 27 -5.96 -14.59 -10.85
N ALA A 28 -6.32 -13.81 -11.88
CA ALA A 28 -5.76 -12.48 -12.08
C ALA A 28 -6.16 -11.54 -10.94
N GLY A 29 -7.39 -11.66 -10.44
CA GLY A 29 -7.85 -10.97 -9.22
C GLY A 29 -6.94 -11.27 -8.02
N ALA A 30 -6.69 -12.56 -7.74
CA ALA A 30 -5.84 -12.98 -6.63
C ALA A 30 -4.38 -12.52 -6.78
N LEU A 31 -3.82 -12.54 -8.00
CA LEU A 31 -2.47 -12.05 -8.26
C LEU A 31 -2.35 -10.53 -8.12
N CYS A 32 -3.37 -9.78 -8.56
CA CYS A 32 -3.46 -8.34 -8.39
C CYS A 32 -3.53 -7.97 -6.90
N GLU A 33 -4.39 -8.65 -6.15
CA GLU A 33 -4.53 -8.45 -4.70
C GLU A 33 -3.25 -8.82 -3.94
N ALA A 34 -2.57 -9.90 -4.30
CA ALA A 34 -1.30 -10.29 -3.69
C ALA A 34 -0.23 -9.20 -3.86
N GLN A 35 -0.16 -8.59 -5.05
CA GLN A 35 0.77 -7.49 -5.33
C GLN A 35 0.41 -6.21 -4.57
N ALA A 36 -0.87 -5.82 -4.56
CA ALA A 36 -1.36 -4.70 -3.78
C ALA A 36 -1.04 -4.88 -2.29
N ARG A 37 -1.34 -6.07 -1.74
CA ARG A 37 -1.08 -6.39 -0.33
C ARG A 37 0.40 -6.29 0.02
N GLN A 38 1.31 -6.78 -0.83
CA GLN A 38 2.74 -6.64 -0.59
C GLN A 38 3.17 -5.17 -0.53
N ALA A 39 2.71 -4.35 -1.49
CA ALA A 39 3.02 -2.92 -1.51
C ALA A 39 2.48 -2.18 -0.28
N VAL A 40 1.23 -2.45 0.08
CA VAL A 40 0.56 -1.84 1.23
C VAL A 40 1.23 -2.24 2.54
N THR A 41 1.64 -3.51 2.69
CA THR A 41 2.39 -3.95 3.88
C THR A 41 3.71 -3.19 4.02
N VAL A 42 4.49 -3.06 2.96
CA VAL A 42 5.75 -2.29 2.98
C VAL A 42 5.48 -0.83 3.34
N ALA A 43 4.49 -0.21 2.71
CA ALA A 43 4.11 1.17 2.98
C ALA A 43 3.66 1.38 4.44
N ALA A 44 2.84 0.47 4.98
CA ALA A 44 2.37 0.51 6.36
C ALA A 44 3.53 0.39 7.36
N TRP A 45 4.48 -0.53 7.12
CA TRP A 45 5.66 -0.68 7.98
C TRP A 45 6.60 0.52 7.93
N LEU A 46 6.72 1.20 6.78
CA LEU A 46 7.49 2.44 6.69
C LEU A 46 6.82 3.59 7.46
N ARG A 47 5.48 3.65 7.42
CA ARG A 47 4.67 4.73 8.01
C ARG A 47 4.51 4.57 9.52
N TYR A 48 4.32 3.34 9.97
CA TYR A 48 4.11 2.95 11.37
C TYR A 48 5.23 2.01 11.82
N PRO A 49 6.48 2.49 11.97
CA PRO A 49 7.64 1.63 12.17
C PRO A 49 7.66 0.90 13.52
N THR A 50 6.90 1.37 14.51
CA THR A 50 6.87 0.77 15.86
C THR A 50 5.50 0.28 16.29
N ALA A 51 5.46 -0.59 17.29
CA ALA A 51 4.21 -1.00 17.94
C ALA A 51 3.44 0.18 18.56
N THR A 52 4.14 1.23 19.01
CA THR A 52 3.52 2.45 19.53
C THR A 52 2.80 3.22 18.43
N ASP A 53 3.40 3.33 17.25
CA ASP A 53 2.77 4.00 16.10
C ASP A 53 1.49 3.28 15.67
N ALA A 54 1.52 1.94 15.63
CA ALA A 54 0.33 1.14 15.35
C ALA A 54 -0.77 1.31 16.42
N ALA A 55 -0.39 1.46 17.70
CA ALA A 55 -1.36 1.68 18.77
C ALA A 55 -2.03 3.06 18.67
N LEU A 56 -1.25 4.10 18.35
CA LEU A 56 -1.76 5.44 18.11
C LEU A 56 -2.70 5.47 16.90
N LEU A 57 -2.37 4.73 15.84
CA LEU A 57 -3.25 4.55 14.68
C LEU A 57 -4.61 3.96 15.09
N GLY A 58 -4.61 2.92 15.93
CA GLY A 58 -5.85 2.31 16.41
C GLY A 58 -6.74 3.25 17.23
N LEU A 59 -6.17 4.30 17.84
CA LEU A 59 -6.89 5.30 18.62
C LEU A 59 -7.35 6.50 17.78
N ALA A 60 -6.50 6.96 16.85
CA ALA A 60 -6.76 8.15 16.03
C ALA A 60 -7.51 7.84 14.72
N GLY A 61 -7.37 6.63 14.20
CA GLY A 61 -7.83 6.22 12.88
C GLY A 61 -6.91 6.70 11.74
N PRO A 62 -6.97 6.06 10.55
CA PRO A 62 -6.10 6.38 9.40
C PRO A 62 -6.57 7.53 8.50
N GLY A 63 -7.72 8.15 8.79
CA GLY A 63 -8.24 9.32 8.06
C GLY A 63 -9.19 9.02 6.89
N GLY A 64 -9.18 7.80 6.34
CA GLY A 64 -10.16 7.28 5.39
C GLY A 64 -9.90 7.58 3.91
N SER A 65 -10.78 7.05 3.03
CA SER A 65 -10.58 7.05 1.57
C SER A 65 -11.10 8.26 0.80
N ALA A 66 -11.81 9.20 1.44
CA ALA A 66 -12.64 10.18 0.72
C ALA A 66 -11.89 11.01 -0.35
N ARG A 67 -10.65 11.43 -0.08
CA ARG A 67 -9.85 12.17 -1.07
C ARG A 67 -9.33 11.27 -2.18
N LEU A 68 -8.96 10.04 -1.85
CA LEU A 68 -8.55 9.04 -2.82
C LEU A 68 -9.68 8.68 -3.78
N ASP A 69 -10.90 8.50 -3.27
CA ASP A 69 -12.10 8.19 -4.06
C ASP A 69 -12.41 9.29 -5.08
N ARG A 70 -12.23 10.56 -4.70
CA ARG A 70 -12.35 11.70 -5.62
C ARG A 70 -11.29 11.69 -6.73
N ILE A 71 -10.06 11.30 -6.41
CA ILE A 71 -8.93 11.30 -7.36
C ILE A 71 -9.03 10.13 -8.34
N SER A 72 -9.44 8.95 -7.87
CA SER A 72 -9.63 7.77 -8.72
C SER A 72 -10.95 7.78 -9.49
N GLY A 73 -11.85 8.72 -9.18
CA GLY A 73 -13.20 8.78 -9.76
C GLY A 73 -14.17 7.73 -9.18
N ALA A 74 -13.79 7.08 -8.08
CA ALA A 74 -14.63 6.08 -7.38
C ALA A 74 -15.78 6.70 -6.55
N ASP A 75 -15.83 8.04 -6.45
CA ASP A 75 -16.87 8.79 -5.72
C ASP A 75 -18.28 8.66 -6.36
N ALA A 76 -18.35 8.28 -7.64
CA ALA A 76 -19.62 8.17 -8.38
C ALA A 76 -20.50 6.96 -7.95
N ASP A 77 -19.92 5.98 -7.26
CA ASP A 77 -20.62 4.75 -6.80
C ASP A 77 -20.98 4.82 -5.30
N ALA A 78 -20.90 5.98 -4.66
CA ALA A 78 -21.02 6.16 -3.21
C ALA A 78 -22.46 6.11 -2.64
N GLU A 79 -23.45 5.73 -3.45
CA GLU A 79 -24.77 5.30 -2.94
C GLU A 79 -24.69 3.82 -2.52
N ARG A 80 -23.95 3.51 -1.45
CA ARG A 80 -23.75 2.13 -0.96
C ARG A 80 -24.04 1.99 0.54
N ASP A 81 -24.41 0.75 0.89
CA ASP A 81 -24.75 0.23 2.22
C ASP A 81 -23.80 0.77 3.31
N PRO A 82 -24.30 1.21 4.48
CA PRO A 82 -23.47 1.67 5.60
C PRO A 82 -22.38 0.69 6.03
N ASP A 83 -22.58 -0.63 5.89
CA ASP A 83 -21.53 -1.62 6.18
C ASP A 83 -20.41 -1.63 5.10
N ASP A 84 -20.74 -1.29 3.85
CA ASP A 84 -19.79 -1.07 2.75
C ASP A 84 -18.97 0.22 2.94
N ALA A 85 -19.37 1.11 3.85
CA ALA A 85 -18.65 2.35 4.17
C ALA A 85 -17.67 2.21 5.35
N ALA A 86 -17.83 1.19 6.23
CA ALA A 86 -17.03 1.07 7.44
C ALA A 86 -15.53 0.85 7.16
N TRP A 87 -15.19 -0.02 6.21
CA TRP A 87 -13.79 -0.30 5.85
C TRP A 87 -13.10 0.90 5.20
N ARG A 88 -13.85 1.80 4.55
CA ARG A 88 -13.32 3.03 3.94
C ARG A 88 -12.73 3.99 4.98
N SER A 89 -13.24 3.97 6.21
CA SER A 89 -12.66 4.74 7.32
C SER A 89 -11.29 4.21 7.77
N TRP A 90 -10.97 2.96 7.44
CA TRP A 90 -9.70 2.30 7.75
C TRP A 90 -8.65 2.42 6.65
N VAL A 91 -8.97 3.10 5.54
CA VAL A 91 -7.99 3.41 4.49
C VAL A 91 -7.07 4.53 4.96
N ASP A 92 -5.77 4.37 4.74
CA ASP A 92 -4.76 5.39 5.00
C ASP A 92 -4.24 5.97 3.69
N GLU A 93 -4.45 7.27 3.48
CA GLU A 93 -4.03 7.95 2.26
C GLU A 93 -2.52 7.91 2.02
N VAL A 94 -1.73 8.02 3.09
CA VAL A 94 -0.27 8.00 2.98
C VAL A 94 0.19 6.60 2.60
N VAL A 95 -0.36 5.57 3.25
CA VAL A 95 -0.06 4.18 2.91
C VAL A 95 -0.49 3.86 1.48
N ALA A 96 -1.66 4.30 1.03
CA ALA A 96 -2.13 4.12 -0.34
C ALA A 96 -1.20 4.80 -1.37
N SER A 97 -0.82 6.05 -1.10
CA SER A 97 0.08 6.83 -1.96
C SER A 97 1.48 6.21 -2.04
N TRP A 98 2.02 5.76 -0.92
CA TRP A 98 3.31 5.08 -0.87
C TRP A 98 3.25 3.73 -1.59
N ALA A 99 2.20 2.93 -1.35
CA ALA A 99 1.99 1.67 -2.06
C ALA A 99 1.90 1.89 -3.57
N ALA A 100 1.22 2.94 -4.05
CA ALA A 100 1.18 3.32 -5.45
C ALA A 100 2.58 3.64 -6.01
N CYS A 101 3.40 4.39 -5.26
CA CYS A 101 4.81 4.62 -5.65
C CYS A 101 5.59 3.31 -5.79
N LEU A 102 5.44 2.39 -4.83
CA LEU A 102 6.15 1.10 -4.82
C LEU A 102 5.67 0.15 -5.95
N LEU A 103 4.38 0.17 -6.28
CA LEU A 103 3.81 -0.61 -7.38
C LEU A 103 4.28 -0.11 -8.76
N ALA A 104 4.45 1.21 -8.90
CA ALA A 104 4.90 1.84 -10.14
C ALA A 104 6.42 1.69 -10.38
N ASP A 105 7.22 1.54 -9.32
CA ASP A 105 8.68 1.47 -9.39
C ASP A 105 9.24 0.27 -8.57
N PRO A 106 9.55 -0.86 -9.23
CA PRO A 106 10.11 -2.04 -8.56
C PRO A 106 11.48 -1.80 -7.90
N ALA A 107 12.29 -0.86 -8.41
CA ALA A 107 13.59 -0.53 -7.82
C ALA A 107 13.42 0.26 -6.52
N LEU A 108 12.46 1.19 -6.50
CA LEU A 108 12.04 1.87 -5.27
C LEU A 108 11.53 0.88 -4.23
N ALA A 109 10.72 -0.10 -4.65
CA ALA A 109 10.23 -1.16 -3.76
C ALA A 109 11.33 -2.03 -3.18
N ALA A 110 12.34 -2.40 -3.99
CA ALA A 110 13.50 -3.13 -3.50
C ALA A 110 14.31 -2.32 -2.47
N GLY A 111 14.50 -1.02 -2.72
CA GLY A 111 15.15 -0.10 -1.77
C GLY A 111 14.38 0.05 -0.45
N ALA A 112 13.06 0.14 -0.53
CA ALA A 112 12.18 0.19 0.63
C ALA A 112 12.28 -1.08 1.50
N LEU A 113 12.28 -2.26 0.89
CA LEU A 113 12.49 -3.53 1.60
C LEU A 113 13.87 -3.63 2.24
N GLY A 114 14.92 -3.18 1.53
CA GLY A 114 16.26 -3.10 2.09
C GLY A 114 16.32 -2.23 3.34
N GLY A 115 15.65 -1.07 3.34
CA GLY A 115 15.56 -0.18 4.49
C GLY A 115 14.72 -0.72 5.66
N LEU A 116 13.92 -1.78 5.45
CA LEU A 116 13.14 -2.44 6.50
C LEU A 116 13.89 -3.61 7.15
N ALA A 117 15.06 -4.00 6.63
CA ALA A 117 15.88 -5.04 7.25
C ALA A 117 16.26 -4.63 8.68
N GLY A 118 15.86 -5.45 9.67
CA GLY A 118 16.13 -5.18 11.09
C GLY A 118 15.11 -4.25 11.77
N SER A 119 14.04 -3.85 11.07
CA SER A 119 12.89 -3.16 11.70
C SER A 119 12.13 -4.08 12.67
N GLU A 120 11.38 -3.48 13.60
CA GLU A 120 10.52 -4.20 14.56
C GLU A 120 9.57 -5.18 13.87
N HIS A 121 9.12 -4.86 12.65
CA HIS A 121 8.19 -5.68 11.87
C HIS A 121 8.81 -6.93 11.26
N THR A 122 10.13 -6.95 11.03
CA THR A 122 10.80 -8.04 10.31
C THR A 122 11.48 -9.05 11.23
N GLY A 123 11.63 -8.74 12.52
CA GLY A 123 12.29 -9.62 13.48
C GLY A 123 13.70 -10.07 13.05
N GLY A 124 14.37 -9.26 12.21
CA GLY A 124 15.71 -9.55 11.66
C GLY A 124 15.72 -10.34 10.34
N THR A 125 14.58 -10.79 9.80
CA THR A 125 14.51 -11.45 8.48
C THR A 125 13.61 -10.66 7.53
N PRO A 126 14.14 -10.07 6.45
CA PRO A 126 13.32 -9.32 5.50
C PRO A 126 12.35 -10.27 4.77
N PRO A 127 11.06 -9.89 4.60
CA PRO A 127 10.11 -10.72 3.89
C PRO A 127 10.44 -10.78 2.39
N ASP A 128 10.22 -11.94 1.78
CA ASP A 128 10.36 -12.10 0.34
C ASP A 128 9.09 -11.64 -0.39
N PHE A 129 9.01 -10.33 -0.67
CA PHE A 129 7.93 -9.74 -1.48
C PHE A 129 8.29 -9.70 -2.97
N ARG A 130 8.62 -10.88 -3.51
CA ARG A 130 9.02 -11.04 -4.92
C ARG A 130 8.00 -10.50 -5.91
N ARG A 131 6.69 -10.64 -5.67
CA ARG A 131 5.66 -10.14 -6.61
C ARG A 131 5.64 -8.62 -6.68
N LEU A 132 6.14 -7.93 -5.65
CA LEU A 132 6.30 -6.48 -5.65
C LEU A 132 7.55 -6.07 -6.43
N THR A 133 8.71 -6.68 -6.12
CA THR A 133 10.03 -6.25 -6.61
C THR A 133 10.47 -6.87 -7.94
N ALA A 134 10.00 -8.07 -8.24
CA ALA A 134 10.33 -8.83 -9.44
C ALA A 134 9.11 -9.63 -9.94
N PRO A 135 7.99 -8.95 -10.29
CA PRO A 135 6.79 -9.60 -10.80
C PRO A 135 7.09 -10.35 -12.10
N ASP A 136 6.60 -11.59 -12.19
CA ASP A 136 6.68 -12.34 -13.45
C ASP A 136 5.68 -11.81 -14.50
N HIS A 137 5.64 -12.44 -15.68
CA HIS A 137 4.75 -12.00 -16.76
C HIS A 137 3.27 -12.08 -16.38
N HIS A 138 2.87 -13.11 -15.62
CA HIS A 138 1.48 -13.28 -15.19
C HIS A 138 1.10 -12.26 -14.11
N ASP A 139 2.02 -11.97 -13.20
CA ASP A 139 1.86 -10.89 -12.21
C ASP A 139 1.62 -9.55 -12.92
N GLN A 140 2.45 -9.22 -13.92
CA GLN A 140 2.35 -7.96 -14.66
C GLN A 140 1.04 -7.86 -15.44
N GLN A 141 0.61 -8.93 -16.12
CA GLN A 141 -0.66 -8.96 -16.83
C GLN A 141 -1.85 -8.82 -15.87
N ALA A 142 -1.83 -9.53 -14.76
CA ALA A 142 -2.91 -9.50 -13.78
C ALA A 142 -3.10 -8.11 -13.16
N ALA A 143 -2.01 -7.40 -12.89
CA ALA A 143 -1.98 -6.10 -12.23
C ALA A 143 -1.71 -4.93 -13.19
N ALA A 144 -2.07 -5.06 -14.48
CA ALA A 144 -1.72 -4.08 -15.51
C ALA A 144 -2.17 -2.64 -15.16
N LEU A 145 -3.42 -2.45 -14.69
CA LEU A 145 -3.90 -1.14 -14.24
C LEU A 145 -3.24 -0.69 -12.94
N LEU A 146 -3.11 -1.61 -11.97
CA LEU A 146 -2.51 -1.39 -10.66
C LEU A 146 -1.01 -1.03 -10.75
N ARG A 147 -0.35 -1.28 -11.88
CA ARG A 147 1.06 -0.93 -12.11
C ARG A 147 1.28 0.07 -13.23
N HIS A 148 0.21 0.59 -13.84
CA HIS A 148 0.36 1.56 -14.90
C HIS A 148 0.80 2.92 -14.32
N PRO A 149 1.97 3.46 -14.70
CA PRO A 149 2.53 4.65 -14.06
C PRO A 149 1.59 5.86 -14.18
N ASP A 150 0.96 6.04 -15.34
CA ASP A 150 0.06 7.19 -15.57
C ASP A 150 -1.26 7.09 -14.79
N LEU A 151 -1.75 5.87 -14.52
CA LEU A 151 -3.01 5.68 -13.77
C LEU A 151 -2.78 5.87 -12.26
N LEU A 152 -1.62 5.45 -11.77
CA LEU A 152 -1.23 5.63 -10.38
C LEU A 152 -0.69 7.03 -10.08
N ALA A 153 -0.18 7.76 -11.09
CA ALA A 153 0.50 9.04 -10.89
C ALA A 153 -0.27 10.04 -9.99
N PRO A 154 -1.59 10.23 -10.11
CA PRO A 154 -2.34 11.14 -9.25
C PRO A 154 -2.30 10.75 -7.77
N VAL A 155 -2.35 9.45 -7.46
CA VAL A 155 -2.32 8.91 -6.08
C VAL A 155 -0.89 8.87 -5.57
N ALA A 156 0.05 8.41 -6.39
CA ALA A 156 1.47 8.34 -6.06
C ALA A 156 2.04 9.73 -5.73
N ALA A 157 1.63 10.78 -6.44
CA ALA A 157 2.12 12.14 -6.23
C ALA A 157 1.70 12.75 -4.88
N LEU A 158 0.65 12.25 -4.20
CA LEU A 158 0.13 12.85 -2.97
C LEU A 158 1.17 12.91 -1.84
N HIS A 159 1.93 11.83 -1.65
CA HIS A 159 2.88 11.68 -0.54
C HIS A 159 4.23 11.11 -0.99
N ARG A 160 4.60 11.30 -2.27
CA ARG A 160 5.89 10.83 -2.83
C ARG A 160 7.10 11.43 -2.12
N ASP A 161 7.12 12.74 -1.88
CA ASP A 161 8.26 13.40 -1.25
C ASP A 161 8.49 12.89 0.19
N PRO A 162 7.46 12.78 1.06
CA PRO A 162 7.59 12.12 2.35
C PRO A 162 8.14 10.68 2.29
N LEU A 163 7.79 9.89 1.26
CA LEU A 163 8.34 8.55 1.07
C LEU A 163 9.84 8.61 0.78
N LEU A 164 10.26 9.44 -0.17
CA LEU A 164 11.66 9.57 -0.55
C LEU A 164 12.52 10.06 0.62
N ASP A 165 12.02 11.04 1.38
CA ASP A 165 12.67 11.51 2.61
C ASP A 165 12.80 10.38 3.64
N ARG A 166 11.75 9.57 3.81
CA ARG A 166 11.75 8.44 4.75
C ARG A 166 12.79 7.39 4.37
N LEU A 167 12.93 7.09 3.08
CA LEU A 167 13.90 6.14 2.56
C LEU A 167 15.34 6.68 2.61
N GLY A 168 15.54 7.97 2.33
CA GLY A 168 16.84 8.64 2.47
C GLY A 168 17.35 8.64 3.92
N ARG A 169 16.46 8.87 4.90
CA ARG A 169 16.79 8.72 6.33
C ARG A 169 17.09 7.27 6.71
N GLY A 170 16.42 6.30 6.11
CA GLY A 170 16.67 4.87 6.33
C GLY A 170 18.05 4.44 5.83
N GLN A 171 18.47 4.92 4.66
CA GLN A 171 19.80 4.63 4.10
C GLN A 171 20.93 5.23 4.96
N ALA A 172 20.74 6.45 5.49
CA ALA A 172 21.72 7.10 6.35
C ALA A 172 21.94 6.42 7.72
N LEU A 173 21.00 5.59 8.18
CA LEU A 173 21.11 4.85 9.44
C LEU A 173 21.77 3.47 9.28
N ILE A 174 21.95 3.00 8.03
CA ILE A 174 22.55 1.69 7.71
C ILE A 174 24.04 1.82 7.31
N ALA A 175 24.50 3.03 6.95
CA ALA A 175 25.89 3.33 6.57
C ALA A 175 26.76 3.70 7.79
#